data_AF-A0A399NQD6-F1
#
_entry.id   AF-A0A399NQD6-F1
#
_cell.length_a   1.000
_cell.length_b   1.000
_cell.length_c   1.000
_cell.angle_alpha   90.00
_cell.angle_beta   90.00
_cell.angle_gamma   90.00
#
_symmetry.space_group_name_H-M   'P 1'
#
loop_
_entity.id
_entity.type
_entity.pdbx_description
1 polymer ?
#
loop_
_entity_poly.entity_id
_entity_poly.type
_entity_poly.pdbx_seq_one_letter_code
_entity_poly.pdbx_strand_id
1 'polypeptide(L)'
;RLAPRRLDSALRGMTLAVCREADVVLSPSAHQAVALRSAGLPAIEVLSNTSCTARGASAELPAGGALRLVWAARFAPEKRLDVMLEAMALVAARSGP
;
A
#
# COMPACT_ATOMS: atom_id res chain seq x y z
N ARG A 1 -9.14 -2.27 -17.71
CA ARG A 1 -8.31 -1.03 -17.59
C ARG A 1 -7.73 -0.97 -16.18
N LEU A 2 -6.43 -0.71 -16.01
CA LEU A 2 -5.75 -0.87 -14.70
C LEU A 2 -5.63 0.40 -13.83
N ALA A 3 -5.96 1.58 -14.36
CA ALA A 3 -6.05 2.82 -13.59
C ALA A 3 -6.94 3.86 -14.30
N PRO A 4 -7.57 4.78 -13.55
CA PRO A 4 -8.41 5.84 -14.13
C PRO A 4 -7.61 6.93 -14.86
N ARG A 5 -6.42 7.31 -14.37
CA ARG A 5 -5.53 8.29 -15.00
C ARG A 5 -4.84 7.72 -16.24
N ARG A 6 -4.73 8.51 -17.32
CA ARG A 6 -4.23 8.03 -18.64
C ARG A 6 -2.77 7.56 -18.61
N LEU A 7 -1.85 8.35 -18.04
CA LEU A 7 -0.43 7.99 -17.94
C LEU A 7 -0.22 6.74 -17.05
N ASP A 8 -0.87 6.68 -15.89
CA ASP A 8 -0.86 5.50 -15.03
C ASP A 8 -1.42 4.27 -15.77
N SER A 9 -2.46 4.45 -16.58
CA SER A 9 -3.05 3.38 -17.38
C SER A 9 -2.14 2.92 -18.51
N ALA A 10 -1.29 3.79 -19.07
CA ALA A 10 -0.32 3.43 -20.10
C ALA A 10 0.84 2.62 -19.51
N LEU A 11 1.43 3.09 -18.40
CA LEU A 11 2.47 2.35 -17.67
C LEU A 11 1.96 0.99 -17.19
N ARG A 12 0.77 0.95 -16.60
CA ARG A 12 0.13 -0.31 -16.18
C ARG A 12 -0.29 -1.17 -17.38
N GLY A 13 -0.56 -0.56 -18.54
CA GLY A 13 -0.83 -1.28 -19.78
C GLY A 13 0.35 -2.12 -20.24
N MET A 14 1.57 -1.60 -20.12
CA MET A 14 2.79 -2.39 -20.36
C MET A 14 2.95 -3.53 -19.35
N THR A 15 2.71 -3.27 -18.06
CA THR A 15 2.71 -4.33 -17.04
C THR A 15 1.70 -5.43 -17.38
N LEU A 16 0.49 -5.07 -17.79
CA LEU A 16 -0.54 -6.04 -18.19
C LEU A 16 -0.11 -6.87 -19.40
N ALA A 17 0.49 -6.23 -20.40
CA ALA A 17 0.97 -6.92 -21.59
C ALA A 17 2.04 -7.97 -21.21
N VAL A 18 3.02 -7.59 -20.39
CA VAL A 18 4.05 -8.53 -19.91
C VAL A 18 3.43 -9.65 -19.07
N CYS A 19 2.48 -9.33 -18.19
CA CYS A 19 1.79 -10.33 -17.39
C CYS A 19 1.01 -11.36 -18.21
N ARG A 20 0.56 -11.02 -19.43
CA ARG A 20 -0.17 -11.96 -20.31
C ARG A 20 0.73 -12.99 -20.96
N GLU A 21 2.02 -12.67 -21.12
CA GLU A 21 3.01 -13.58 -21.69
C GLU A 21 3.70 -14.45 -20.63
N ALA A 22 3.45 -14.19 -19.34
CA ALA A 22 4.03 -14.95 -18.24
C ALA A 22 3.25 -16.25 -17.97
N ASP A 23 3.96 -17.34 -17.68
CA ASP A 23 3.34 -18.62 -17.28
C ASP A 23 2.54 -18.50 -15.98
N VAL A 24 3.05 -17.68 -15.04
CA VAL A 24 2.41 -17.37 -13.77
C VAL A 24 2.74 -15.94 -13.36
N VAL A 25 1.75 -15.23 -12.82
CA VAL A 25 1.95 -13.90 -12.24
C VAL A 25 1.86 -14.00 -10.73
N LEU A 26 2.92 -13.57 -10.03
CA LEU A 26 2.93 -13.47 -8.57
C LEU A 26 2.54 -12.06 -8.14
N SER A 27 1.56 -11.95 -7.24
CA SER A 27 1.13 -10.67 -6.66
C SER A 27 1.44 -10.61 -5.16
N PRO A 28 1.95 -9.49 -4.63
CA PRO A 28 2.30 -9.39 -3.21
C PRO A 28 1.09 -9.22 -2.29
N SER A 29 -0.13 -9.09 -2.83
CA SER A 29 -1.34 -8.91 -2.02
C SER A 29 -2.61 -9.33 -2.76
N ALA A 30 -3.62 -9.76 -2.00
CA ALA A 30 -4.92 -10.12 -2.54
C ALA A 30 -5.62 -8.93 -3.22
N HIS A 31 -5.52 -7.72 -2.66
CA HIS A 31 -6.12 -6.52 -3.22
C HIS A 31 -5.59 -6.21 -4.63
N GLN A 32 -4.28 -6.34 -4.86
CA GLN A 32 -3.69 -6.16 -6.18
C GLN A 32 -4.09 -7.27 -7.15
N ALA A 33 -4.12 -8.52 -6.69
CA ALA A 33 -4.56 -9.65 -7.52
C ALA A 33 -6.00 -9.47 -8.02
N VAL A 34 -6.91 -8.92 -7.20
CA VAL A 34 -8.28 -8.59 -7.64
C VAL A 34 -8.26 -7.62 -8.83
N ALA A 35 -7.45 -6.56 -8.78
CA ALA A 35 -7.35 -5.60 -9.88
C ALA A 35 -6.79 -6.23 -11.17
N LEU A 36 -5.84 -7.15 -11.05
CA LEU A 36 -5.25 -7.87 -12.19
C LEU A 36 -6.24 -8.90 -12.79
N ARG A 37 -6.97 -9.65 -11.95
CA ARG A 37 -8.04 -10.57 -12.39
C ARG A 37 -9.14 -9.82 -13.13
N SER A 38 -9.60 -8.69 -12.59
CA SER A 38 -10.56 -7.81 -13.24
C SER A 38 -10.05 -7.21 -14.56
N ALA A 39 -8.74 -7.26 -14.82
CA ALA A 39 -8.13 -6.87 -16.09
C ALA A 39 -7.93 -8.04 -17.08
N GLY A 40 -8.39 -9.24 -16.73
CA GLY A 40 -8.40 -10.42 -17.60
C GLY A 40 -7.16 -11.30 -17.50
N LEU A 41 -6.42 -11.25 -16.38
CA LEU A 41 -5.31 -12.17 -16.11
C LEU A 41 -5.83 -13.35 -15.25
N PRO A 42 -5.87 -14.59 -15.78
CA PRO A 42 -6.43 -15.73 -15.05
C PRO A 42 -5.43 -16.43 -14.11
N ALA A 43 -4.15 -16.49 -14.48
CA ALA A 43 -3.10 -17.21 -13.75
C ALA A 43 -2.35 -16.28 -12.77
N ILE A 44 -2.98 -15.94 -11.65
CA ILE A 44 -2.39 -15.09 -10.60
C ILE A 44 -2.40 -15.79 -9.25
N GLU A 45 -1.20 -15.96 -8.70
CA GLU A 45 -0.96 -16.43 -7.34
C GLU A 45 -0.63 -15.25 -6.42
N VAL A 46 -1.12 -15.31 -5.18
CA VAL A 46 -0.83 -14.30 -4.16
C VAL A 46 0.23 -14.83 -3.21
N LEU A 47 1.35 -14.13 -3.12
CA LEU A 47 2.41 -14.41 -2.16
C LEU A 47 2.72 -13.13 -1.39
N SER A 48 2.28 -13.03 -0.14
CA SER A 48 2.49 -11.83 0.65
C SER A 48 3.97 -11.56 0.92
N ASN A 49 4.38 -10.32 0.71
CA ASN A 49 5.73 -9.89 1.05
C ASN A 49 5.97 -10.07 2.55
N THR A 50 7.08 -10.70 2.89
CA THR A 50 7.61 -10.74 4.25
C THR A 50 8.63 -9.62 4.45
N SER A 51 8.72 -9.08 5.66
CA SER A 51 9.83 -8.20 6.02
C SER A 51 11.03 -9.03 6.47
N CYS A 52 12.23 -8.60 6.12
CA CYS A 52 13.44 -9.10 6.77
C CYS A 52 13.34 -8.80 8.26
N THR A 53 13.74 -9.74 9.12
CA THR A 53 13.95 -9.45 10.55
C THR A 53 14.96 -8.32 10.66
N ALA A 54 14.55 -7.21 11.27
CA ALA A 54 15.47 -6.11 11.55
C ALA A 54 16.65 -6.64 12.38
N ARG A 55 17.88 -6.33 11.97
CA ARG A 55 19.06 -6.59 12.81
C ARG A 55 19.04 -5.60 13.98
N GLY A 56 18.42 -5.99 15.09
CA GLY A 56 18.37 -5.21 16.31
C GLY A 56 17.22 -5.65 17.23
N ALA A 57 17.43 -5.56 18.55
CA ALA A 57 16.34 -5.72 19.50
C ALA A 57 15.30 -4.61 19.25
N SER A 58 14.04 -4.99 19.06
CA SER A 58 12.94 -4.03 19.07
C SER A 58 12.92 -3.37 20.45
N ALA A 59 12.96 -2.04 20.49
CA ALA A 59 12.80 -1.33 21.77
C ALA A 59 11.41 -1.63 22.33
N GLU A 60 11.33 -2.00 23.61
CA GLU A 60 10.04 -2.19 24.26
C GLU A 60 9.24 -0.89 24.21
N LEU A 61 7.97 -1.00 23.82
CA LEU A 61 7.04 0.10 23.92
C LEU A 61 6.70 0.32 25.41
N PRO A 62 6.63 1.57 25.89
CA PRO A 62 6.18 1.86 27.25
C PRO A 62 4.79 1.26 27.49
N ALA A 63 4.58 0.65 28.66
CA ALA A 63 3.32 -0.02 29.03
C ALA A 63 2.12 0.94 29.22
N GLY A 64 2.34 2.25 29.16
CA GLY A 64 1.32 3.28 29.32
C GLY A 64 1.71 4.61 28.67
N GLY A 65 0.77 5.56 28.67
CA GLY A 65 0.94 6.90 28.08
C GLY A 65 -0.10 7.22 27.00
N ALA A 66 -0.02 8.43 26.47
CA ALA A 66 -0.88 8.86 25.36
C ALA A 66 -0.64 8.00 24.11
N LEU A 67 -1.69 7.78 23.33
CA LEU A 67 -1.59 7.13 22.03
C LEU A 67 -0.61 7.90 21.14
N ARG A 68 0.43 7.23 20.65
CA ARG A 68 1.39 7.77 19.69
C ARG A 68 1.15 7.18 18.31
N LEU A 69 0.87 8.04 17.35
CA LEU A 69 0.66 7.65 15.96
C LEU A 69 1.89 8.07 15.14
N VAL A 70 2.36 7.18 14.27
CA VAL A 70 3.48 7.44 13.36
C VAL A 70 3.01 7.23 11.93
N TRP A 71 3.23 8.22 11.08
CA TRP A 71 3.11 8.08 9.64
C TRP A 71 4.51 7.88 9.05
N ALA A 72 4.75 6.72 8.43
CA ALA A 72 6.04 6.36 7.86
C ALA A 72 5.87 5.84 6.44
N ALA A 73 5.95 6.75 5.46
CA ALA A 73 5.91 6.42 4.05
C ALA A 73 6.63 7.49 3.21
N ARG A 74 6.79 7.23 1.90
CA ARG A 74 7.27 8.24 0.94
C ARG A 74 6.22 9.35 0.77
N PHE A 75 6.65 10.57 0.51
CA PHE A 75 5.77 11.66 0.07
C PHE A 75 5.30 11.44 -1.36
N ALA A 76 4.24 10.67 -1.52
CA ALA A 76 3.64 10.34 -2.80
C ALA A 76 2.10 10.30 -2.68
N PRO A 77 1.35 10.64 -3.73
CA PRO A 77 -0.11 10.74 -3.67
C PRO A 77 -0.81 9.45 -3.17
N GLU A 78 -0.30 8.28 -3.54
CA GLU A 78 -0.87 7.00 -3.09
C GLU A 78 -0.72 6.75 -1.58
N LYS A 79 0.13 7.54 -0.88
CA LYS A 79 0.37 7.44 0.56
C LYS A 79 -0.51 8.38 1.39
N ARG A 80 -1.30 9.26 0.75
CA ARG A 80 -2.38 10.04 1.36
C ARG A 80 -1.97 10.84 2.62
N LEU A 81 -0.86 11.57 2.54
CA LEU A 81 -0.39 12.40 3.67
C LEU A 81 -1.41 13.49 4.03
N ASP A 82 -2.07 14.06 3.03
CA ASP A 82 -3.18 15.00 3.16
C ASP A 82 -4.25 14.49 4.15
N VAL A 83 -4.71 13.27 3.95
CA VAL A 83 -5.73 12.64 4.82
C VAL A 83 -5.22 12.48 6.24
N MET A 84 -3.95 12.10 6.41
CA MET A 84 -3.36 11.96 7.74
C MET A 84 -3.31 13.30 8.47
N LEU A 85 -2.90 14.37 7.78
CA LEU A 85 -2.82 15.72 8.35
C LEU A 85 -4.21 16.26 8.73
N GLU A 86 -5.20 16.08 7.85
CA GLU A 86 -6.59 16.45 8.13
C GLU A 86 -7.14 15.69 9.34
N ALA A 87 -6.88 14.38 9.44
CA ALA A 87 -7.29 13.58 10.59
C ALA A 87 -6.63 14.07 11.89
N MET A 88 -5.35 14.45 11.86
CA MET A 88 -4.65 14.97 13.04
C MET A 88 -5.16 16.36 13.45
N ALA A 89 -5.54 17.21 12.51
CA ALA A 89 -6.21 18.48 12.82
C ALA A 89 -7.55 18.23 13.55
N LEU A 90 -8.33 17.23 13.11
CA LEU A 90 -9.58 16.84 13.78
C LEU A 90 -9.34 16.28 15.19
N VAL A 91 -8.29 15.47 15.37
CA VAL A 91 -7.91 14.95 16.69
C VAL A 91 -7.49 16.08 17.61
N ALA A 92 -6.63 17.00 17.15
CA ALA A 92 -6.19 18.15 17.93
C ALA A 92 -7.36 19.03 18.37
N ALA A 93 -8.33 19.30 17.48
CA ALA A 93 -9.52 20.07 17.81
C ALA A 93 -10.43 19.40 18.87
N ARG A 94 -10.42 18.07 18.95
CA ARG A 94 -11.28 17.29 19.85
C ARG A 94 -10.63 16.91 21.17
N SER A 95 -9.31 16.86 21.21
CA SER A 95 -8.57 16.35 22.37
C SER A 95 -8.37 17.39 23.47
N GLY A 96 -8.76 18.65 23.24
CA GLY A 96 -8.49 19.76 24.16
C GLY A 96 -6.97 20.03 24.30
N PRO A 97 -6.56 21.07 25.04
CA PRO A 97 -5.18 21.22 25.46
C PRO A 97 -4.69 20.06 26.34
#